data_AF-M3D739-F1
#
_entry.id   AF-M3D739-F1
#
_cell.length_a   1.000
_cell.length_b   1.000
_cell.length_c   1.000
_cell.angle_alpha   90.00
_cell.angle_beta   90.00
_cell.angle_gamma   90.00
#
_symmetry.space_group_name_H-M   'P 1'
#
loop_
_entity.id
_entity.type
_entity.pdbx_description
1 polymer ?
#
loop_
_entity_poly.entity_id
_entity_poly.type
_entity_poly.pdbx_seq_one_letter_code
_entity_poly.pdbx_strand_id
1 'polypeptide(L)' 'LTFINSFGLYRNVYRMLIGFYFIFVGLSFYKRARRANVLPFTIRLHSSNFSDVLLAIKCLTALERSIEV' A
#
# COMPACT_ATOMS: atom_id res chain seq x y z
N LEU A 1 -6.60 5.05 -8.56
CA LEU A 1 -6.86 5.62 -7.22
C LEU A 1 -6.88 4.47 -6.23
N THR A 2 -5.70 4.04 -5.76
CA THR A 2 -5.50 2.82 -4.97
C THR A 2 -6.32 2.83 -3.67
N PHE A 3 -7.05 1.75 -3.39
CA PHE A 3 -7.75 1.62 -2.10
C PHE A 3 -6.70 1.30 -1.02
N ILE A 4 -6.58 2.17 -0.01
CA ILE A 4 -5.64 2.05 1.09
C ILE A 4 -6.43 1.59 2.32
N ASN A 5 -6.25 0.34 2.75
CA ASN A 5 -6.74 -0.11 4.04
C ASN A 5 -5.59 -0.10 5.06
N SER A 6 -5.67 0.81 6.03
CA SER A 6 -4.66 0.99 7.08
C SER A 6 -4.83 -0.08 8.16
N PHE A 7 -3.76 -0.73 8.59
CA PHE A 7 -3.78 -1.60 9.77
C PHE A 7 -2.50 -1.45 10.60
N GLY A 8 -2.66 -1.40 11.92
CA GLY A 8 -1.54 -1.27 12.85
C GLY A 8 -0.87 -2.62 13.04
N LEU A 9 0.36 -2.78 12.54
CA LEU A 9 1.06 -4.07 12.57
C LEU A 9 1.87 -4.28 13.84
N TYR A 10 2.42 -3.22 14.45
CA TYR A 10 3.10 -3.32 15.73
C TYR A 10 3.38 -1.93 16.33
N ARG A 11 3.04 -1.72 17.61
CA ARG A 11 3.44 -0.54 18.38
C ARG A 11 4.44 -0.99 19.44
N ASN A 12 5.71 -1.10 19.08
CA ASN A 12 6.76 -1.18 20.11
C ASN A 12 7.01 0.23 20.64
N VAL A 13 7.23 0.40 21.95
CA VAL A 13 7.34 1.69 22.66
C VAL A 13 8.31 2.68 21.97
N TYR A 14 9.28 2.17 21.22
CA TYR A 14 10.32 2.96 20.54
C TYR A 14 10.09 3.20 19.03
N ARG A 15 9.24 2.42 18.36
CA ARG A 15 9.09 2.47 16.89
C ARG A 15 7.65 2.16 16.48
N MET A 16 6.96 3.18 15.96
CA MET A 16 5.65 3.01 15.33
C MET A 16 5.81 2.51 13.89
N LEU A 17 5.28 1.32 13.61
CA LEU A 17 5.14 0.76 12.27
C LEU A 17 3.67 0.86 11.85
N ILE A 18 3.40 1.51 10.72
CA ILE A 18 2.07 1.55 10.09
C ILE A 18 2.06 0.63 8.89
N GLY A 19 1.10 -0.27 8.83
CA GLY A 19 0.81 -1.11 7.67
C GLY A 19 -0.31 -0.51 6.81
N PHE A 20 -0.19 -0.67 5.51
CA PHE A 20 -1.19 -0.37 4.51
C PHE A 20 -1.32 -1.55 3.56
N TYR A 21 -2.54 -1.89 3.18
CA TYR A 21 -2.78 -2.77 2.05
C TYR A 21 -3.10 -1.94 0.82
N PHE A 22 -2.29 -2.08 -0.22
CA PHE A 22 -2.55 -1.51 -1.54
C PHE A 22 -3.28 -2.52 -2.41
N ILE A 23 -4.42 -2.10 -2.95
CA ILE A 23 -5.20 -2.88 -3.90
C ILE A 23 -5.45 -2.01 -5.12
N PHE A 24 -5.12 -2.54 -6.30
CA PHE A 24 -5.38 -1.88 -7.58
C PHE A 24 -6.88 -1.79 -7.86
N VAL A 25 -7.35 -0.61 -8.24
CA VAL A 25 -8.78 -0.37 -8.52
C VAL A 25 -9.25 -1.06 -9.79
N GLY A 26 -8.38 -1.21 -10.79
CA GLY A 26 -8.72 -1.89 -12.05
C GLY A 26 -9.07 -3.38 -11.89
N LEU A 27 -8.78 -3.99 -10.74
CA LEU A 27 -9.12 -5.39 -10.49
C LEU A 27 -10.60 -5.55 -10.18
N SER A 28 -11.23 -6.61 -10.70
CA SER A 28 -12.58 -7.02 -10.30
C SER A 28 -12.61 -7.48 -8.83
N PHE A 29 -13.78 -7.47 -8.19
CA PHE A 29 -13.93 -7.87 -6.78
C PHE A 29 -13.29 -9.23 -6.46
N TYR A 30 -13.51 -10.22 -7.32
CA TYR A 30 -12.92 -11.56 -7.16
C TYR A 30 -11.39 -11.55 -7.24
N LYS A 31 -10.83 -10.72 -8.14
CA LYS A 31 -9.38 -10.53 -8.25
C LYS A 31 -8.82 -9.77 -7.03
N ARG A 32 -9.53 -8.79 -6.48
CA ARG A 32 -9.11 -8.04 -5.27
C ARG A 32 -9.09 -8.92 -4.01
N ALA A 33 -9.97 -9.91 -3.93
CA ALA A 33 -10.04 -10.84 -2.81
C ALA A 33 -8.86 -11.84 -2.77
N ARG A 34 -8.12 -12.01 -3.88
CA ARG A 34 -6.92 -12.84 -3.90
C ARG A 34 -5.78 -12.14 -3.18
N ARG A 35 -5.22 -12.79 -2.15
CA ARG A 35 -4.05 -12.28 -1.40
C ARG A 35 -2.85 -11.93 -2.29
N ALA A 36 -2.66 -12.65 -3.40
CA ALA A 36 -1.61 -12.36 -4.38
C ALA A 36 -1.70 -10.97 -5.02
N ASN A 37 -2.90 -10.35 -5.01
CA ASN A 37 -3.16 -9.04 -5.59
C ASN A 37 -3.24 -7.93 -4.53
N VAL A 38 -2.96 -8.26 -3.27
CA VAL A 38 -2.87 -7.30 -2.17
C VAL A 38 -1.41 -7.07 -1.87
N LEU A 39 -0.95 -5.84 -2.04
CA LEU A 39 0.44 -5.47 -1.76
C LEU A 39 0.53 -4.92 -0.32
N PRO A 40 1.12 -5.66 0.63
CA PRO A 40 1.36 -5.14 1.96
C PRO A 40 2.49 -4.11 1.91
N PHE A 41 2.27 -2.98 2.56
CA PHE A 41 3.25 -1.90 2.65
C PHE A 41 3.39 -1.45 4.09
N THR A 42 4.61 -1.43 4.62
CA THR A 42 4.88 -1.08 6.02
C THR A 42 5.82 0.10 6.09
N ILE A 43 5.38 1.18 6.74
CA ILE A 43 6.14 2.41 6.96
C ILE A 43 6.56 2.50 8.41
N ARG A 44 7.78 2.96 8.66
CA ARG A 44 8.25 3.32 10.01
C ARG A 44 8.14 4.82 10.22
N LEU A 45 7.21 5.25 11.08
CA LEU A 45 6.79 6.65 11.19
C LEU A 45 7.91 7.63 11.55
N HIS A 46 8.92 7.15 12.29
CA HIS A 46 9.97 8.00 12.84
C HIS A 46 11.28 8.00 12.04
N SER A 47 11.41 7.20 10.99
CA SER A 47 12.66 7.15 10.21
C SER A 47 12.47 7.27 8.71
N SER A 48 11.24 7.46 8.24
CA SER A 48 10.95 7.59 6.82
C SER A 48 10.27 8.93 6.60
N ASN A 49 10.79 9.70 5.66
CA ASN A 49 10.13 10.91 5.20
C ASN A 49 8.89 10.51 4.39
N PHE A 50 7.71 10.84 4.92
CA PHE A 50 6.45 10.44 4.32
C PHE A 50 6.30 10.96 2.88
N SER A 51 6.84 12.14 2.57
CA SER A 51 6.82 12.70 1.20
C SER A 51 7.63 11.86 0.22
N ASP A 52 8.81 11.39 0.61
CA ASP A 52 9.66 10.57 -0.25
C ASP A 52 9.04 9.19 -0.47
N VAL A 53 8.40 8.64 0.57
CA VAL A 53 7.63 7.40 0.47
C VAL A 53 6.45 7.56 -0.49
N LEU A 54 5.72 8.68 -0.42
CA LEU A 54 4.60 8.95 -1.33
C LEU A 54 5.06 9.09 -2.79
N LEU A 55 6.22 9.72 -3.02
CA LEU A 55 6.84 9.80 -4.35
C LEU A 55 7.24 8.42 -4.89
N ALA A 56 7.80 7.55 -4.04
CA ALA A 56 8.11 6.18 -4.44
C ALA A 56 6.83 5.39 -4.80
N ILE A 57 5.76 5.55 -4.02
CA ILE A 57 4.46 4.90 -4.27
C ILE A 57 3.82 5.39 -5.57
N LYS A 58 4.02 6.65 -5.98
CA LYS A 58 3.51 7.16 -7.27
C LYS A 58 4.00 6.34 -8.47
N CYS A 59 5.12 5.62 -8.37
CA CYS A 59 5.56 4.73 -9.45
C CYS A 59 4.56 3.57 -9.68
N LEU A 60 3.84 3.13 -8.66
CA LEU A 60 2.82 2.07 -8.77
C LEU A 60 1.59 2.51 -9.59
N THR A 61 1.39 3.82 -9.79
CA THR A 61 0.31 4.32 -10.65
C THR A 61 0.51 3.93 -12.12
N ALA A 62 1.75 3.75 -12.57
CA ALA A 62 2.05 3.25 -13.92
C ALA A 62 1.62 1.79 -14.07
N LEU A 63 1.78 0.99 -13.01
CA LEU A 63 1.32 -0.39 -12.96
C LEU A 63 -0.22 -0.46 -12.98
N GLU A 64 -0.93 0.45 -12.29
CA GLU A 64 -2.41 0.54 -12.40
C GLU A 64 -2.88 0.75 -13.84
N ARG A 65 -2.20 1.62 -14.62
CA ARG A 65 -2.60 1.90 -16.00
C ARG A 65 -2.42 0.72 -16.95
N SER A 66 -1.52 -0.20 -16.62
CA SER A 66 -1.26 -1.40 -17.44
C SER A 66 -2.23 -2.54 -17.14
N ILE A 67 -3.09 -2.39 -16.13
CA ILE A 67 -4.14 -3.36 -15.84
C ILE A 67 -5.29 -3.07 -16.82
N GLU A 68 -5.34 -3.85 -17.90
CA GLU A 68 -6.52 -3.91 -18.78
C GLU A 68 -7.72 -4.41 -17.97
N VAL A 69 -8.80 -3.61 -17.96
CA VAL A 69 -10.06 -3.89 -17.26
C VAL A 69 -10.92 -4.81 -18.10
#